data_AF-A0A1E4K517-F1
#
_entry.id   AF-A0A1E4K517-F1
#
_cell.length_a   1.000
_cell.length_b   1.000
_cell.length_c   1.000
_cell.angle_alpha   90.00
_cell.angle_beta   90.00
_cell.angle_gamma   90.00
#
_symmetry.space_group_name_H-M   'P 1'
#
loop_
_entity.id
_entity.type
_entity.pdbx_description
1 polymer ?
#
loop_
_entity_poly.entity_id
_entity_poly.type
_entity_poly.pdbx_seq_one_letter_code
_entity_poly.pdbx_strand_id
1 'polypeptide(L)'
;MSATPAAAARPAVSHPTQSSYHASDTGGGWTRFDVVGAVGPTVPAWLLAVGPVLGGSLGFQIGTAQAVGGAIAGFFLALCFVVGRLGSLSTFRRHRAPAGSFSVSAQAIRLPSGREIPAKAVHRLVCRNALDGLIITTAGGGSGMVGGVAALGAARHTADANALLPLSYQVEVEAEGRSYALAGSMTGATANAVFEDVRRILGLS
;
A
#
# COMPACT_ATOMS: atom_id res chain seq x y z
N MET A 1 -20.78 8.52 -34.11
CA MET A 1 -21.29 8.04 -32.81
C MET A 1 -20.34 6.94 -32.34
N SER A 2 -19.36 7.31 -31.51
CA SER A 2 -18.33 6.38 -31.05
C SER A 2 -18.85 5.64 -29.82
N ALA A 3 -18.93 4.31 -29.90
CA ALA A 3 -19.39 3.46 -28.81
C ALA A 3 -18.40 3.54 -27.64
N THR A 4 -18.89 3.92 -26.46
CA THR A 4 -18.16 3.79 -25.20
C THR A 4 -17.87 2.32 -24.96
N PRO A 5 -16.60 1.87 -24.92
CA PRO A 5 -16.31 0.47 -24.62
C PRO A 5 -16.81 0.16 -23.21
N ALA A 6 -17.66 -0.86 -23.11
CA ALA A 6 -18.12 -1.39 -21.84
C ALA A 6 -16.90 -1.72 -20.98
N ALA A 7 -16.82 -1.15 -19.78
CA ALA A 7 -15.77 -1.47 -18.82
C ALA A 7 -15.85 -2.97 -18.53
N ALA A 8 -14.93 -3.73 -19.12
CA ALA A 8 -14.82 -5.17 -18.91
C ALA A 8 -14.81 -5.43 -17.40
N ALA A 9 -15.68 -6.35 -16.96
CA ALA A 9 -15.82 -6.68 -15.55
C ALA A 9 -14.46 -7.07 -14.97
N ARG A 10 -13.99 -6.28 -13.99
CA ARG A 10 -12.67 -6.45 -13.38
C ARG A 10 -12.56 -7.82 -12.71
N PRO A 11 -11.47 -8.56 -12.89
CA PRO A 11 -11.26 -9.80 -12.16
C PRO A 11 -11.13 -9.49 -10.66
N ALA A 12 -12.00 -10.11 -9.86
CA ALA A 12 -11.95 -10.02 -8.41
C ALA A 12 -10.68 -10.73 -7.90
N VAL A 13 -9.91 -10.06 -7.05
CA VAL A 13 -8.76 -10.69 -6.38
C VAL A 13 -9.29 -11.66 -5.32
N SER A 14 -8.79 -12.90 -5.32
CA SER A 14 -9.22 -13.97 -4.41
C SER A 14 -8.79 -13.75 -2.95
N HIS A 15 -7.81 -12.87 -2.69
CA HIS A 15 -7.36 -12.53 -1.34
C HIS A 15 -6.93 -11.06 -1.24
N PRO A 16 -7.27 -10.33 -0.15
CA PRO A 16 -6.95 -8.91 -0.01
C PRO A 16 -5.45 -8.60 -0.02
N THR A 17 -4.61 -9.59 0.27
CA THR A 17 -3.14 -9.48 0.29
C THR A 17 -2.48 -9.83 -1.04
N GLN A 18 -3.23 -10.22 -2.07
CA GLN A 18 -2.70 -10.51 -3.39
C GLN A 18 -2.88 -9.30 -4.30
N SER A 19 -1.97 -9.14 -5.25
CA SER A 19 -2.13 -8.21 -6.36
C SER A 19 -2.33 -9.00 -7.64
N SER A 20 -3.06 -8.42 -8.58
CA SER A 20 -3.23 -8.98 -9.91
C SER A 20 -3.13 -7.87 -10.95
N TYR A 21 -2.87 -8.25 -12.19
CA TYR A 21 -2.94 -7.33 -13.31
C TYR A 21 -3.64 -8.02 -14.47
N HIS A 22 -4.26 -7.22 -15.33
CA HIS A 22 -4.81 -7.66 -16.59
C HIS A 22 -4.23 -6.81 -17.71
N ALA A 23 -3.66 -7.47 -18.72
CA ALA A 23 -3.23 -6.83 -19.95
C ALA A 23 -4.33 -7.02 -21.01
N SER A 24 -4.84 -5.95 -21.58
CA SER A 24 -5.81 -5.99 -22.67
C SER A 24 -5.31 -5.19 -23.86
N ASP A 25 -5.48 -5.75 -25.07
CA ASP A 25 -5.25 -4.99 -26.28
C ASP A 25 -6.39 -3.98 -26.47
N THR A 26 -6.03 -2.70 -26.47
CA THR A 26 -6.97 -1.59 -26.66
C THR A 26 -7.10 -1.18 -28.13
N GLY A 27 -6.41 -1.86 -29.03
CA GLY A 27 -6.33 -1.53 -30.45
C GLY A 27 -5.28 -0.45 -30.74
N GLY A 28 -4.90 -0.32 -32.02
CA GLY A 28 -3.90 0.67 -32.45
C GLY A 28 -2.49 0.41 -31.92
N GLY A 29 -2.16 -0.83 -31.55
CA GLY A 29 -0.85 -1.21 -31.01
C GLY A 29 -0.63 -0.85 -29.54
N TRP A 30 -1.70 -0.50 -28.81
CA TRP A 30 -1.66 -0.17 -27.39
C TRP A 30 -2.15 -1.33 -26.53
N THR A 31 -1.30 -1.76 -25.61
CA THR A 31 -1.67 -2.69 -24.54
C THR A 31 -1.98 -1.89 -23.27
N ARG A 32 -3.18 -2.02 -22.74
CA ARG A 32 -3.58 -1.45 -21.46
C ARG A 32 -3.31 -2.44 -20.34
N PHE A 33 -2.61 -1.97 -19.31
CA PHE A 33 -2.38 -2.68 -18.07
C PHE A 33 -3.28 -2.10 -17.00
N ASP A 34 -4.22 -2.90 -16.51
CA ASP A 34 -5.05 -2.56 -15.35
C ASP A 34 -4.51 -3.33 -14.14
N VAL A 35 -3.86 -2.62 -13.22
CA VAL A 35 -3.24 -3.21 -12.02
C VAL A 35 -4.15 -3.04 -10.82
N VAL A 36 -4.43 -4.15 -10.13
CA VAL A 36 -5.10 -4.16 -8.84
C VAL A 36 -4.07 -4.38 -7.75
N GLY A 37 -3.89 -3.34 -6.93
CA GLY A 37 -2.94 -3.38 -5.82
C GLY A 37 -3.43 -4.25 -4.67
N ALA A 38 -2.49 -4.85 -3.96
CA ALA A 38 -2.75 -5.54 -2.71
C ALA A 38 -3.15 -4.54 -1.62
N VAL A 39 -4.21 -4.87 -0.88
CA VAL A 39 -4.68 -4.09 0.25
C VAL A 39 -3.92 -4.55 1.49
N GLY A 40 -3.12 -3.65 2.05
CA GLY A 40 -2.41 -3.89 3.30
C GLY A 40 -3.36 -3.99 4.50
N PRO A 41 -2.86 -4.45 5.66
CA PRO A 41 -3.64 -4.54 6.89
C PRO A 41 -4.36 -3.22 7.19
N THR A 42 -5.67 -3.31 7.40
CA THR A 42 -6.51 -2.21 7.89
C THR A 42 -6.74 -2.37 9.39
N VAL A 43 -6.97 -1.27 10.10
CA VAL A 43 -7.40 -1.33 11.50
C VAL A 43 -8.88 -1.65 11.49
N PRO A 44 -9.32 -2.84 11.96
CA PRO A 44 -10.72 -3.15 11.94
C PRO A 44 -11.46 -2.27 12.97
N ALA A 45 -12.56 -1.65 12.54
CA ALA A 45 -13.30 -0.67 13.34
C ALA A 45 -13.81 -1.24 14.68
N TRP A 46 -14.04 -2.56 14.77
CA TRP A 46 -14.47 -3.22 16.00
C TRP A 46 -13.47 -3.12 17.15
N LEU A 47 -12.18 -2.87 16.88
CA LEU A 47 -11.17 -2.64 17.93
C LEU A 47 -11.49 -1.40 18.79
N LEU A 48 -12.23 -0.42 18.27
CA LEU A 48 -12.69 0.73 19.06
C LEU A 48 -13.72 0.35 20.14
N ALA A 49 -14.49 -0.72 19.92
CA ALA A 49 -15.49 -1.19 20.87
C ALA A 49 -14.89 -2.07 21.98
N VAL A 50 -13.73 -2.69 21.73
CA VAL A 50 -13.07 -3.60 22.69
C VAL A 50 -12.57 -2.87 23.93
N GLY A 51 -11.98 -1.68 23.76
CA GLY A 51 -11.45 -0.88 24.86
C GLY A 51 -12.50 -0.53 25.92
N PRO A 52 -13.64 0.08 25.54
CA PRO A 52 -14.73 0.38 26.46
C PRO A 52 -15.30 -0.85 27.16
N VAL A 53 -15.44 -1.98 26.45
CA VAL A 53 -16.00 -3.22 27.01
C VAL A 53 -15.06 -3.84 28.05
N LEU A 54 -13.76 -3.92 27.76
CA LEU A 54 -12.76 -4.40 28.72
C LEU A 54 -12.60 -3.44 29.90
N GLY A 55 -12.51 -2.13 29.64
CA GLY A 55 -12.40 -1.13 30.71
C GLY A 55 -13.63 -1.09 31.61
N GLY A 56 -14.82 -1.18 31.02
CA GLY A 56 -16.09 -1.23 31.75
C GLY A 56 -16.27 -2.52 32.57
N SER A 57 -15.94 -3.68 32.00
CA SER A 57 -16.03 -4.97 32.71
C SER A 57 -15.07 -5.08 33.89
N LEU A 58 -13.84 -4.56 33.76
CA LEU A 58 -12.89 -4.47 34.88
C LEU A 58 -13.36 -3.49 35.96
N GLY A 59 -13.89 -2.32 35.56
CA GLY A 59 -14.42 -1.35 36.52
C GLY A 59 -15.67 -1.85 37.25
N PHE A 60 -16.50 -2.67 36.59
CA PHE A 60 -17.70 -3.26 37.18
C PHE A 60 -17.42 -4.19 38.37
N GLN A 61 -16.24 -4.83 38.41
CA GLN A 61 -15.85 -5.66 39.54
C GLN A 61 -15.60 -4.86 40.83
N ILE A 62 -15.37 -3.56 40.72
CA ILE A 62 -15.05 -2.68 41.85
C ILE A 62 -16.27 -1.82 42.24
N GLY A 63 -17.07 -1.41 41.25
CA GLY A 63 -18.30 -0.65 41.47
C GLY A 63 -18.84 0.03 40.21
N THR A 64 -20.11 0.44 40.22
CA THR A 64 -20.78 1.02 39.04
C THR A 64 -20.18 2.35 38.58
N ALA A 65 -19.76 3.21 39.51
CA ALA A 65 -19.06 4.45 39.18
C ALA A 65 -17.67 4.19 38.54
N GLN A 66 -16.98 3.15 39.01
CA GLN A 66 -15.69 2.73 38.45
C GLN A 66 -15.84 2.02 37.10
N ALA A 67 -16.98 1.36 36.84
CA ALA A 67 -17.31 0.82 35.52
C ALA A 67 -17.41 1.93 34.46
N VAL A 68 -18.07 3.05 34.78
CA VAL A 68 -18.17 4.20 33.87
C VAL A 68 -16.78 4.83 33.65
N GLY A 69 -16.02 5.05 34.72
CA GLY A 69 -14.65 5.56 34.61
C GLY A 69 -13.73 4.65 33.79
N GLY A 70 -13.82 3.34 34.01
CA GLY A 70 -13.08 2.33 33.27
C GLY A 70 -13.47 2.27 31.79
N ALA A 71 -14.76 2.39 31.47
CA ALA A 71 -15.24 2.43 30.08
C ALA A 71 -14.72 3.67 29.33
N ILE A 72 -14.72 4.85 29.98
CA ILE A 72 -14.19 6.09 29.41
C ILE A 72 -12.67 5.99 29.19
N ALA A 73 -11.92 5.52 30.19
CA ALA A 73 -10.48 5.31 30.07
C ALA A 73 -10.15 4.29 28.99
N GLY A 74 -10.90 3.19 28.92
CA GLY A 74 -10.78 2.15 27.89
C GLY A 74 -11.09 2.66 26.49
N PHE A 75 -12.10 3.52 26.33
CA PHE A 75 -12.37 4.21 25.07
C PHE A 75 -11.20 5.09 24.65
N PHE A 76 -10.67 5.91 25.56
CA PHE A 76 -9.58 6.82 25.26
C PHE A 76 -8.30 6.07 24.86
N LEU A 77 -7.98 4.97 25.56
CA LEU A 77 -6.88 4.08 25.20
C LEU A 77 -7.07 3.43 23.82
N ALA A 78 -8.26 2.91 23.53
CA ALA A 78 -8.57 2.35 22.21
C ALA A 78 -8.50 3.41 21.11
N LEU A 79 -8.98 4.62 21.37
CA LEU A 79 -8.91 5.73 20.44
C LEU A 79 -7.45 6.12 20.15
N CYS A 80 -6.62 6.31 21.18
CA CYS A 80 -5.19 6.57 21.02
C CYS A 80 -4.49 5.47 20.22
N PHE A 81 -4.81 4.20 20.49
CA PHE A 81 -4.27 3.06 19.75
C PHE A 81 -4.65 3.11 18.26
N VAL A 82 -5.94 3.35 17.96
CA VAL A 82 -6.43 3.41 16.58
C VAL A 82 -5.85 4.61 15.84
N VAL A 83 -5.81 5.80 16.45
CA VAL A 83 -5.22 6.99 15.84
C VAL A 83 -3.73 6.79 15.56
N GLY A 84 -2.96 6.25 16.51
CA GLY A 84 -1.54 5.95 16.31
C GLY A 84 -1.31 4.96 15.16
N ARG A 85 -2.16 3.93 15.08
CA ARG A 85 -2.07 2.92 14.01
C ARG A 85 -2.47 3.49 12.64
N LEU A 86 -3.51 4.32 12.57
CA LEU A 86 -3.86 5.03 11.32
C LEU A 86 -2.71 5.94 10.87
N GLY A 87 -2.07 6.65 11.80
CA GLY A 87 -0.91 7.49 11.51
C GLY A 87 0.22 6.70 10.86
N SER A 88 0.63 5.59 11.51
CA SER A 88 1.64 4.66 10.99
C SER A 88 1.33 4.17 9.57
N LEU A 89 0.13 3.61 9.37
CA LEU A 89 -0.31 3.07 8.08
C LEU A 89 -0.41 4.17 7.01
N SER A 90 -0.81 5.38 7.38
CA SER A 90 -0.89 6.51 6.44
C SER A 90 0.49 6.91 5.92
N THR A 91 1.52 6.89 6.78
CA THR A 91 2.90 7.17 6.38
C THR A 91 3.38 6.14 5.35
N PHE A 92 3.20 4.85 5.62
CA PHE A 92 3.57 3.80 4.65
C PHE A 92 2.78 3.90 3.34
N ARG A 93 1.49 4.24 3.40
CA ARG A 93 0.66 4.44 2.20
C ARG A 93 1.13 5.62 1.35
N ARG A 94 1.60 6.71 1.96
CA ARG A 94 2.12 7.88 1.23
C ARG A 94 3.36 7.56 0.38
N HIS A 95 4.15 6.57 0.78
CA HIS A 95 5.37 6.20 0.07
C HIS A 95 5.11 5.24 -1.10
N ARG A 96 3.92 4.63 -1.15
CA ARG A 96 3.54 3.71 -2.21
C ARG A 96 2.88 4.45 -3.36
N ALA A 97 3.30 4.16 -4.59
CA ALA A 97 2.53 4.54 -5.75
C ALA A 97 1.15 3.83 -5.73
N PRO A 98 0.07 4.53 -6.11
CA PRO A 98 -1.25 3.92 -6.19
C PRO A 98 -1.26 2.83 -7.26
N ALA A 99 -2.09 1.81 -7.04
CA ALA A 99 -2.48 0.91 -8.12
C ALA A 99 -3.29 1.69 -9.15
N GLY A 100 -3.15 1.35 -10.43
CA GLY A 100 -3.77 2.13 -11.49
C GLY A 100 -3.68 1.46 -12.85
N SER A 101 -4.18 2.18 -13.84
CA SER A 101 -4.16 1.76 -15.22
C SER A 101 -3.19 2.61 -16.03
N PHE A 102 -2.37 1.97 -16.85
CA PHE A 102 -1.48 2.65 -17.80
C PHE A 102 -1.49 1.89 -19.13
N SER A 103 -1.06 2.54 -20.21
CA SER A 103 -1.00 1.90 -21.53
C SER A 103 0.41 1.94 -22.08
N VAL A 104 0.82 0.87 -22.73
CA VAL A 104 2.14 0.73 -23.33
C VAL A 104 1.98 0.32 -24.78
N SER A 105 2.75 0.97 -25.64
CA SER A 105 2.97 0.55 -27.03
C SER A 105 4.47 0.42 -27.25
N ALA A 106 4.86 -0.20 -28.37
CA ALA A 106 6.27 -0.26 -28.76
C ALA A 106 6.91 1.14 -28.98
N GLN A 107 6.10 2.19 -29.15
CA GLN A 107 6.56 3.54 -29.46
C GLN A 107 6.54 4.48 -28.24
N ALA A 108 5.64 4.25 -27.28
CA ALA A 108 5.43 5.14 -26.14
C ALA A 108 4.69 4.47 -24.97
N ILE A 109 4.84 5.05 -23.79
CA ILE A 109 4.12 4.71 -22.57
C ILE A 109 3.17 5.87 -22.22
N ARG A 110 1.89 5.58 -22.01
CA ARG A 110 0.90 6.54 -21.53
C ARG A 110 0.68 6.32 -20.03
N LEU A 111 1.07 7.32 -19.25
CA LEU A 111 0.90 7.36 -17.81
C LEU A 111 -0.59 7.48 -17.41
N PRO A 112 -0.95 7.12 -16.16
CA PRO A 112 -2.30 7.35 -15.64
C PRO A 112 -2.72 8.83 -15.66
N SER A 113 -1.75 9.75 -15.63
CA SER A 113 -1.99 11.20 -15.73
C SER A 113 -2.33 11.67 -17.16
N GLY A 114 -2.30 10.77 -18.14
CA GLY A 114 -2.49 11.08 -19.56
C GLY A 114 -1.22 11.55 -20.28
N ARG A 115 -0.10 11.74 -19.56
CA ARG A 115 1.19 12.09 -20.17
C ARG A 115 1.76 10.89 -20.94
N GLU A 116 2.26 11.15 -22.14
CA GLU A 116 2.94 10.16 -22.97
C GLU A 116 4.46 10.34 -22.89
N ILE A 117 5.16 9.23 -22.71
CA ILE A 117 6.62 9.14 -22.69
C ILE A 117 7.03 8.32 -23.91
N PRO A 118 7.74 8.91 -24.90
CA PRO A 118 8.19 8.15 -26.05
C PRO A 118 9.22 7.10 -25.61
N ALA A 119 9.18 5.91 -26.21
CA ALA A 119 10.09 4.79 -25.90
C ALA A 119 11.56 5.19 -26.06
N LYS A 120 11.87 6.10 -27.00
CA LYS A 120 13.22 6.66 -27.20
C LYS A 120 13.73 7.50 -26.02
N ALA A 121 12.84 8.06 -25.20
CA ALA A 121 13.20 8.82 -24.00
C ALA A 121 13.30 7.92 -22.76
N VAL A 122 12.91 6.64 -22.86
CA VAL A 122 13.03 5.68 -21.77
C VAL A 122 14.48 5.23 -21.66
N HIS A 123 15.12 5.54 -20.54
CA HIS A 123 16.49 5.09 -20.26
C HIS A 123 16.50 3.68 -19.68
N ARG A 124 15.61 3.43 -18.71
CA ARG A 124 15.46 2.11 -18.10
C ARG A 124 14.08 1.93 -17.49
N LEU A 125 13.65 0.69 -17.43
CA LEU A 125 12.55 0.25 -16.59
C LEU A 125 13.13 -0.22 -15.25
N VAL A 126 12.48 0.09 -14.14
CA VAL A 126 12.92 -0.31 -12.80
C VAL A 126 11.77 -0.95 -12.05
N CYS A 127 12.00 -2.14 -11.50
CA CYS A 127 11.14 -2.76 -10.49
C CYS A 127 11.80 -2.54 -9.13
N ARG A 128 11.14 -1.83 -8.21
CA ARG A 128 11.69 -1.60 -6.87
C ARG A 128 10.63 -1.71 -5.79
N ASN A 129 11.08 -1.99 -4.57
CA ASN A 129 10.24 -1.92 -3.39
C ASN A 129 10.24 -0.48 -2.87
N ALA A 130 9.07 0.16 -2.77
CA ALA A 130 8.94 1.52 -2.24
C ALA A 130 9.34 1.65 -0.75
N LEU A 131 9.40 0.52 -0.03
CA LEU A 131 9.79 0.47 1.37
C LEU A 131 11.25 -0.01 1.57
N ASP A 132 11.97 -0.38 0.50
CA ASP A 132 13.40 -0.67 0.60
C ASP A 132 14.15 0.61 1.01
N GLY A 133 14.73 0.59 2.20
CA GLY A 133 15.44 1.73 2.81
C GLY A 133 14.67 2.49 3.90
N LEU A 134 13.35 2.30 4.03
CA LEU A 134 12.55 2.96 5.08
C LEU A 134 12.62 2.23 6.44
N ILE A 135 13.12 1.00 6.47
CA ILE A 135 13.09 0.11 7.65
C ILE A 135 14.22 0.40 8.64
N ILE A 136 15.07 1.36 8.34
CA ILE A 136 16.20 1.71 9.19
C ILE A 136 15.74 2.74 10.22
N THR A 137 16.03 2.46 11.50
CA THR A 137 16.02 3.35 12.67
C THR A 137 14.69 3.70 13.38
N THR A 138 14.25 2.83 14.27
CA THR A 138 13.60 3.23 15.55
C THR A 138 14.14 2.44 16.76
N ALA A 139 15.42 2.06 16.73
CA ALA A 139 16.14 1.51 17.89
C ALA A 139 16.95 2.61 18.58
N GLY A 140 16.28 3.72 18.96
CA GLY A 140 16.89 4.85 19.67
C GLY A 140 16.48 4.83 21.14
N GLY A 141 17.43 4.51 22.02
CA GLY A 141 17.20 4.10 23.40
C GLY A 141 16.59 5.14 24.35
N GLY A 142 15.78 4.63 25.26
CA GLY A 142 15.52 5.22 26.58
C GLY A 142 15.49 4.07 27.58
N SER A 143 16.20 4.17 28.69
CA SER A 143 16.15 3.17 29.77
C SER A 143 15.01 3.53 30.73
N GLY A 144 14.13 2.56 31.05
CA GLY A 144 13.00 2.73 31.97
C GLY A 144 11.63 2.34 31.37
N MET A 145 10.53 2.55 32.12
CA MET A 145 9.16 2.25 31.64
C MET A 145 8.83 2.96 30.30
N VAL A 146 9.36 4.17 30.09
CA VAL A 146 9.23 4.91 28.82
C VAL A 146 9.96 4.19 27.67
N GLY A 147 11.10 3.58 27.97
CA GLY A 147 11.84 2.71 27.04
C GLY A 147 11.11 1.44 26.66
N GLY A 148 10.44 0.81 27.63
CA GLY A 148 9.60 -0.37 27.37
C GLY A 148 8.41 -0.07 26.47
N VAL A 149 7.73 1.06 26.69
CA VAL A 149 6.60 1.50 25.83
C VAL A 149 7.10 1.92 24.45
N ALA A 150 8.24 2.60 24.36
CA ALA A 150 8.87 2.96 23.08
C ALA A 150 9.32 1.72 22.29
N ALA A 151 9.89 0.72 22.96
CA ALA A 151 10.28 -0.55 22.34
C ALA A 151 9.07 -1.33 21.81
N LEU A 152 7.95 -1.34 22.54
CA LEU A 152 6.68 -1.91 22.08
C LEU A 152 6.10 -1.15 20.87
N GLY A 153 6.23 0.18 20.85
CA GLY A 153 5.86 1.00 19.69
C GLY A 153 6.72 0.69 18.46
N ALA A 154 8.05 0.62 18.63
CA ALA A 154 8.99 0.33 17.55
C ALA A 154 8.85 -1.12 17.01
N ALA A 155 8.63 -2.10 17.89
CA ALA A 155 8.34 -3.49 17.52
C ALA A 155 7.05 -3.60 16.69
N ARG A 156 6.05 -2.76 16.97
CA ARG A 156 4.81 -2.70 16.17
C ARG A 156 5.02 -2.03 14.82
N HIS A 157 5.75 -0.93 14.77
CA HIS A 157 6.08 -0.28 13.50
C HIS A 157 6.87 -1.20 12.57
N THR A 158 7.79 -1.99 13.12
CA THR A 158 8.54 -3.01 12.36
C THR A 158 7.67 -4.17 11.92
N ALA A 159 6.73 -4.64 12.75
CA ALA A 159 5.77 -5.67 12.36
C ALA A 159 4.82 -5.20 11.22
N ASP A 160 4.29 -3.97 11.32
CA ASP A 160 3.47 -3.37 10.26
C ASP A 160 4.30 -3.17 8.98
N ALA A 161 5.55 -2.72 9.09
CA ALA A 161 6.47 -2.59 7.95
C ALA A 161 6.75 -3.95 7.30
N ASN A 162 6.99 -5.01 8.07
CA ASN A 162 7.22 -6.36 7.57
C ASN A 162 5.98 -6.94 6.87
N ALA A 163 4.78 -6.63 7.36
CA ALA A 163 3.54 -7.03 6.70
C ALA A 163 3.29 -6.27 5.38
N LEU A 164 3.78 -5.03 5.30
CA LEU A 164 3.63 -4.15 4.14
C LEU A 164 4.74 -4.35 3.10
N LEU A 165 5.95 -4.70 3.50
CA LEU A 165 7.09 -4.97 2.63
C LEU A 165 6.76 -5.80 1.37
N PRO A 166 6.14 -6.98 1.48
CA PRO A 166 5.87 -7.81 0.31
C PRO A 166 4.82 -7.22 -0.63
N LEU A 167 4.08 -6.18 -0.22
CA LEU A 167 2.97 -5.55 -0.95
C LEU A 167 3.32 -4.16 -1.49
N SER A 168 4.62 -3.79 -1.46
CA SER A 168 5.09 -2.43 -1.76
C SER A 168 5.93 -2.34 -3.03
N TYR A 169 5.88 -3.36 -3.89
CA TYR A 169 6.58 -3.30 -5.16
C TYR A 169 5.87 -2.35 -6.11
N GLN A 170 6.67 -1.61 -6.87
CA GLN A 170 6.22 -0.70 -7.91
C GLN A 170 7.13 -0.78 -9.12
N VAL A 171 6.51 -0.58 -10.29
CA VAL A 171 7.20 -0.52 -11.57
C VAL A 171 7.28 0.94 -11.97
N GLU A 172 8.49 1.40 -12.25
CA GLU A 172 8.80 2.77 -12.63
C GLU A 172 9.52 2.79 -13.97
N VAL A 173 9.29 3.86 -14.71
CA VAL A 173 10.04 4.18 -15.91
C VAL A 173 10.92 5.39 -15.65
N GLU A 174 12.20 5.28 -15.96
CA GLU A 174 13.11 6.40 -15.91
C GLU A 174 13.22 7.02 -17.30
N ALA A 175 12.79 8.26 -17.43
CA ALA A 175 12.83 9.03 -18.66
C ALA A 175 13.15 10.49 -18.36
N GLU A 176 13.93 11.14 -19.22
CA GLU A 176 14.27 12.57 -19.08
C GLU A 176 14.90 12.92 -17.71
N GLY A 177 15.68 12.00 -17.13
CA GLY A 177 16.28 12.18 -15.80
C GLY A 177 15.30 12.18 -14.63
N ARG A 178 14.06 11.69 -14.83
CA ARG A 178 13.03 11.54 -13.78
C ARG A 178 12.46 10.12 -13.77
N SER A 179 12.11 9.63 -12.58
CA SER A 179 11.41 8.36 -12.41
C SER A 179 9.90 8.61 -12.34
N TYR A 180 9.14 7.92 -13.19
CA TYR A 180 7.68 7.98 -13.22
C TYR A 180 7.11 6.62 -12.81
N ALA A 181 6.26 6.60 -11.79
CA ALA A 181 5.58 5.38 -11.38
C ALA A 181 4.48 5.00 -12.38
N LEU A 182 4.56 3.79 -12.92
CA LEU A 182 3.54 3.23 -13.82
C LEU A 182 2.40 2.59 -13.02
N ALA A 183 2.79 1.72 -12.07
CA ALA A 183 1.89 1.07 -11.15
C ALA A 183 2.62 0.73 -9.85
N GLY A 184 1.89 0.77 -8.73
CA GLY A 184 2.43 0.38 -7.42
C GLY A 184 1.46 -0.45 -6.59
N SER A 185 1.83 -0.65 -5.33
CA SER A 185 1.08 -1.49 -4.37
C SER A 185 0.95 -2.95 -4.83
N MET A 186 1.97 -3.47 -5.51
CA MET A 186 1.99 -4.85 -6.02
C MET A 186 2.82 -5.77 -5.13
N THR A 187 2.55 -7.07 -5.24
CA THR A 187 3.47 -8.11 -4.80
C THR A 187 4.66 -8.20 -5.75
N GLY A 188 5.80 -8.71 -5.26
CA GLY A 188 7.00 -8.87 -6.08
C GLY A 188 6.76 -9.71 -7.34
N ALA A 189 5.94 -10.76 -7.24
CA ALA A 189 5.59 -11.60 -8.38
C ALA A 189 4.80 -10.83 -9.46
N THR A 190 3.77 -10.08 -9.06
CA THR A 190 2.97 -9.26 -9.99
C THR A 190 3.81 -8.13 -10.59
N ALA A 191 4.64 -7.46 -9.79
CA ALA A 191 5.49 -6.38 -10.27
C ALA A 191 6.53 -6.88 -11.29
N ASN A 192 7.15 -8.04 -11.05
CA ASN A 192 8.08 -8.65 -12.00
C ASN A 192 7.38 -9.09 -13.30
N ALA A 193 6.17 -9.66 -13.20
CA ALA A 193 5.40 -10.03 -14.38
C ALA A 193 5.03 -8.82 -15.24
N VAL A 194 4.54 -7.74 -14.62
CA VAL A 194 4.26 -6.46 -15.30
C VAL A 194 5.54 -5.87 -15.89
N PHE A 195 6.65 -5.90 -15.15
CA PHE A 195 7.95 -5.43 -15.62
C PHE A 195 8.41 -6.16 -16.89
N GLU A 196 8.37 -7.49 -16.89
CA GLU A 196 8.78 -8.31 -18.04
C GLU A 196 7.88 -8.09 -19.27
N ASP A 197 6.56 -7.99 -19.06
CA ASP A 197 5.63 -7.72 -20.16
C ASP A 197 5.84 -6.32 -20.76
N VAL A 198 6.03 -5.29 -19.93
CA VAL A 198 6.32 -3.93 -20.39
C VAL A 198 7.67 -3.87 -21.12
N ARG A 199 8.70 -4.52 -20.56
CA ARG A 199 10.03 -4.64 -21.18
C ARG A 199 9.96 -5.30 -22.56
N ARG A 200 9.18 -6.38 -22.67
CA ARG A 200 8.95 -7.10 -23.93
C ARG A 200 8.28 -6.22 -24.97
N ILE A 201 7.24 -5.46 -24.61
CA ILE A 201 6.52 -4.57 -25.54
C ILE A 201 7.42 -3.42 -26.03
N LEU A 202 8.26 -2.87 -25.14
CA LEU A 202 9.17 -1.78 -25.49
C LEU A 202 10.41 -2.24 -26.27
N GLY A 203 10.63 -3.55 -26.43
CA GLY A 203 11.79 -4.09 -27.13
C GLY A 203 13.12 -3.85 -26.39
N LEU A 204 13.09 -3.67 -25.07
CA LEU A 204 14.27 -3.47 -24.25
C LEU A 204 14.86 -4.84 -23.89
N SER A 205 15.59 -5.49 -24.80
CA SER A 205 16.28 -6.77 -24.54
C SER A 205 17.63 -6.57 -23.88
#